data_AF-A0A5K1DKQ5-F1
#
_entry.id   AF-A0A5K1DKQ5-F1
#
_cell.length_a   1.000
_cell.length_b   1.000
_cell.length_c   1.000
_cell.angle_alpha   90.00
_cell.angle_beta   90.00
_cell.angle_gamma   90.00
#
_symmetry.space_group_name_H-M   'P 1'
#
loop_
_entity.id
_entity.type
_entity.pdbx_description
1 polymer ?
#
loop_
_entity_poly.entity_id
_entity_poly.type
_entity_poly.pdbx_seq_one_letter_code
_entity_poly.pdbx_strand_id
1 'polypeptide(L)' 'TSNVSANVQQLLMTALSKLHLKQNEQGEWYVDSGAAAHVTGDT' A
#
# COMPACT_ATOMS: atom_id res chain seq x y z
N THR A 1 -29.65 -7.72 -6.26
CA THR A 1 -28.33 -7.79 -6.94
C THR A 1 -27.45 -6.63 -6.48
N SER A 2 -27.00 -6.63 -5.22
CA SER A 2 -26.29 -5.43 -4.70
C SER A 2 -25.22 -5.71 -3.64
N ASN A 3 -25.11 -6.94 -3.12
CA ASN A 3 -24.22 -7.23 -1.99
C ASN A 3 -22.74 -7.38 -2.39
N VAL A 4 -22.46 -7.84 -3.62
CA VAL A 4 -21.08 -8.04 -4.10
C VAL A 4 -20.40 -6.70 -4.39
N SER A 5 -21.13 -5.72 -4.94
CA SER A 5 -20.58 -4.39 -5.26
C SER A 5 -20.15 -3.62 -4.01
N ALA A 6 -20.99 -3.62 -2.97
CA ALA A 6 -20.68 -2.97 -1.70
C ALA A 6 -19.44 -3.59 -1.04
N ASN A 7 -19.33 -4.93 -1.08
CA ASN A 7 -18.21 -5.64 -0.50
C ASN A 7 -16.89 -5.38 -1.26
N VAL A 8 -16.96 -5.31 -2.60
CA VAL A 8 -15.79 -4.95 -3.44
C VAL A 8 -15.37 -3.49 -3.21
N GLN A 9 -16.33 -2.57 -3.07
CA GLN A 9 -16.03 -1.16 -2.76
C GLN A 9 -15.39 -1.02 -1.38
N GLN A 10 -15.90 -1.71 -0.36
CA GLN A 10 -15.28 -1.71 0.97
C GLN A 10 -13.89 -2.33 0.97
N LEU A 11 -13.68 -3.42 0.22
CA LEU A 11 -12.36 -4.04 0.06
C LEU A 11 -11.38 -3.07 -0.60
N LEU A 12 -11.79 -2.38 -1.66
CA LEU A 12 -10.97 -1.37 -2.33
C LEU A 12 -10.62 -0.20 -1.41
N MET A 13 -11.60 0.34 -0.69
CA MET A 13 -11.40 1.43 0.28
C MET A 13 -10.46 1.01 1.41
N THR A 14 -10.59 -0.23 1.89
CA THR A 14 -9.75 -0.79 2.94
C THR A 14 -8.33 -1.06 2.46
N ALA A 15 -8.15 -1.48 1.20
CA ALA A 15 -6.82 -1.65 0.61
C ALA A 15 -6.14 -0.29 0.40
N LEU A 16 -6.88 0.71 -0.06
CA LEU A 16 -6.37 2.06 -0.27
C LEU A 16 -6.03 2.76 1.05
N SER A 17 -6.80 2.55 2.12
CA SER A 17 -6.50 3.13 3.44
C SER A 17 -5.24 2.55 4.10
N LYS A 18 -4.85 1.34 3.72
CA LYS A 18 -3.61 0.68 4.16
C LYS A 18 -2.42 0.97 3.25
N LEU A 19 -2.63 1.70 2.15
CA LEU A 19 -1.54 2.09 1.26
C LEU A 19 -0.72 3.17 1.95
N HIS A 20 0.48 2.82 2.41
CA HIS A 20 1.42 3.79 2.92
C HIS A 20 2.12 4.47 1.75
N LEU A 21 1.94 5.79 1.62
CA LEU A 21 2.61 6.61 0.62
C LEU A 21 3.67 7.47 1.30
N LYS A 22 4.87 7.50 0.73
CA LYS A 22 5.97 8.36 1.17
C LYS A 22 6.23 9.42 0.12
N GLN A 23 6.25 10.67 0.55
CA GLN A 23 6.65 11.79 -0.31
C GLN A 23 8.18 11.91 -0.28
N ASN A 24 8.81 12.05 -1.44
CA ASN A 24 10.21 12.43 -1.52
C ASN A 24 10.38 13.96 -1.38
N GLU A 25 11.64 14.41 -1.35
CA GLU A 25 12.00 15.83 -1.23
C GLU A 25 11.58 16.66 -2.46
N GLN A 26 11.35 16.02 -3.60
CA GLN A 26 10.86 16.65 -4.82
C GLN A 26 9.33 16.73 -4.90
N GLY A 27 8.61 16.14 -3.94
CA GLY A 27 7.14 16.13 -3.92
C GLY A 27 6.48 14.94 -4.62
N GLU A 28 7.25 13.96 -5.10
CA GLU A 28 6.71 12.74 -5.69
C GLU A 28 6.32 11.73 -4.61
N TRP A 29 5.20 11.06 -4.83
CA TRP A 29 4.66 10.05 -3.93
C TRP A 29 5.00 8.65 -4.40
N TYR A 30 5.58 7.86 -3.51
CA TYR A 30 5.88 6.45 -3.74
C TYR A 30 5.12 5.58 -2.76
N VAL A 31 4.78 4.37 -3.19
CA VAL A 31 4.25 3.37 -2.28
C VAL A 31 5.38 2.88 -1.39
N ASP A 32 5.28 3.19 -0.11
CA ASP A 32 6.12 2.60 0.92
C ASP A 32 5.70 1.15 1.11
N SER A 33 6.34 0.29 0.31
CA SER A 33 6.07 -1.14 0.28
C SER A 33 6.66 -1.87 1.48
N GLY A 34 7.24 -1.15 2.45
CA GLY A 34 7.77 -1.72 3.69
C GLY A 34 8.74 -2.86 3.42
N ALA A 35 9.47 -2.83 2.30
CA ALA A 35 10.51 -3.79 2.01
C ALA A 35 11.62 -3.56 3.04
N ALA A 36 11.50 -4.26 4.17
CA ALA A 36 12.59 -4.43 5.11
C ALA A 36 13.75 -4.99 4.31
N ALA A 37 14.69 -4.11 3.93
CA ALA A 37 15.96 -4.44 3.30
C ALA A 37 16.88 -5.12 4.34
N HIS A 38 16.37 -6.19 4.97
CA HIS A 38 17.12 -6.99 5.91
C HIS A 38 17.07 -8.45 5.46
N VAL A 39 17.84 -8.72 4.42
CA VAL A 39 18.68 -9.92 4.42
C VAL A 39 20.09 -9.43 4.14
N THR A 40 20.76 -8.97 5.20
CA THR A 40 22.22 -8.99 5.28
C THR A 40 22.63 -10.44 5.10
N GLY A 41 22.93 -10.82 3.86
CA GLY A 41 23.69 -12.04 3.59
C GLY A 41 25.14 -11.70 3.84
N ASP A 42 25.62 -11.88 5.07
CA ASP A 42 27.04 -11.98 5.35
C ASP A 42 27.64 -13.05 4.42
N THR A 43 28.65 -12.66 3.66
CA THR A 43 29.67 -13.57 3.13
C THR A 43 31.02 -12.90 3.34
#